data_AF-A0A6G2DWA8-F1
#
_entry.id   AF-A0A6G2DWA8-F1
#
_cell.length_a   1.000
_cell.length_b   1.000
_cell.length_c   1.000
_cell.angle_alpha   90.00
_cell.angle_beta   90.00
_cell.angle_gamma   90.00
#
_symmetry.space_group_name_H-M   'P 1'
#
loop_
_entity.id
_entity.type
_entity.pdbx_description
1 polymer ?
#
loop_
_entity_poly.entity_id
_entity_poly.type
_entity_poly.pdbx_seq_one_letter_code
_entity_poly.pdbx_strand_id
1 'polypeptide(L)' 'MIISEQSDFRRYASINKHFSKVCDFLENTNLTDLVDGKVDIDGENVFANCMIYLADGV' A
#
# COMPACT_ATOMS: atom_id res chain seq x y z
N MET A 1 5.70 -3.64 -14.36
CA MET A 1 4.36 -3.26 -13.84
C MET A 1 3.65 -4.54 -13.45
N ILE A 2 3.06 -4.59 -12.25
CA ILE A 2 2.32 -5.74 -11.74
C ILE A 2 0.90 -5.24 -11.46
N ILE A 3 -0.10 -5.94 -11.99
CA ILE A 3 -1.51 -5.67 -11.75
C ILE A 3 -2.07 -6.96 -11.16
N SER A 4 -2.56 -6.87 -9.93
CA SER A 4 -3.01 -8.03 -9.16
C SER A 4 -4.01 -7.58 -8.11
N GLU A 5 -4.82 -8.53 -7.66
CA GLU A 5 -5.65 -8.36 -6.46
C GLU A 5 -4.76 -8.23 -5.22
N GLN A 6 -5.24 -7.46 -4.23
CA GLN A 6 -4.52 -7.25 -2.97
C GLN A 6 -4.18 -8.58 -2.27
N SER A 7 -5.12 -9.54 -2.31
CA SER A 7 -4.98 -10.86 -1.70
C SER A 7 -3.87 -11.73 -2.30
N ASP A 8 -3.36 -11.42 -3.51
CA ASP A 8 -2.27 -12.15 -4.17
C ASP A 8 -0.94 -11.37 -4.20
N PHE A 9 -0.87 -10.17 -3.61
CA PHE A 9 0.35 -9.36 -3.67
C PHE A 9 1.57 -10.02 -3.02
N ARG A 10 1.36 -10.82 -1.98
CA ARG A 10 2.45 -11.48 -1.25
C ARG A 10 3.29 -12.41 -2.12
N ARG A 11 2.76 -12.93 -3.24
CA ARG A 11 3.51 -13.69 -4.25
C ARG A 11 4.73 -12.94 -4.80
N TYR A 12 4.67 -11.60 -4.78
CA TYR A 12 5.69 -10.72 -5.32
C TYR A 12 6.66 -10.20 -4.25
N ALA A 13 6.58 -10.68 -3.00
CA ALA A 13 7.44 -10.25 -1.89
C ALA A 13 8.96 -10.40 -2.17
N SER A 14 9.36 -11.32 -3.03
CA SER A 14 10.77 -11.54 -3.39
C SER A 14 11.34 -10.51 -4.36
N ILE A 15 10.51 -9.67 -5.00
CA ILE A 15 10.97 -8.70 -6.00
C ILE A 15 11.79 -7.57 -5.36
N ASN A 16 11.46 -7.20 -4.12
CA ASN A 16 12.19 -6.19 -3.37
C ASN A 16 12.19 -6.57 -1.89
N LYS A 17 13.36 -6.44 -1.24
CA LYS A 17 13.55 -6.77 0.19
C LYS A 17 12.58 -6.04 1.15
N HIS A 18 12.02 -4.90 0.74
CA HIS A 18 11.05 -4.12 1.51
C HIS A 18 9.59 -4.40 1.12
N PHE A 19 9.34 -5.16 0.05
CA PHE A 19 7.96 -5.39 -0.43
C PHE A 19 7.14 -6.23 0.55
N SER A 20 7.80 -7.09 1.34
CA SER A 20 7.16 -7.80 2.45
C SER A 20 6.50 -6.83 3.44
N LYS A 21 7.13 -5.69 3.76
CA LYS A 21 6.57 -4.66 4.64
C LYS A 21 5.32 -4.02 4.06
N VAL A 22 5.29 -3.82 2.74
CA VAL A 22 4.09 -3.35 2.04
C VAL A 22 2.97 -4.38 2.14
N CYS A 23 3.27 -5.66 1.94
CA CYS A 23 2.28 -6.74 2.07
C CYS A 23 1.74 -6.80 3.51
N ASP A 24 2.62 -6.76 4.51
CA ASP A 24 2.23 -6.76 5.92
C ASP A 24 1.34 -5.55 6.26
N PHE A 25 1.65 -4.37 5.73
CA PHE A 25 0.80 -3.18 5.89
C PHE A 25 -0.58 -3.37 5.27
N LEU A 26 -0.65 -3.81 4.01
CA LEU A 26 -1.93 -3.99 3.30
C LEU A 26 -2.81 -5.08 3.94
N GLU A 27 -2.23 -6.15 4.46
CA GLU A 27 -2.99 -7.26 5.06
C GLU A 27 -3.51 -6.95 6.47
N ASN A 28 -2.82 -6.09 7.23
CA ASN A 28 -3.15 -5.80 8.62
C ASN A 28 -3.81 -4.44 8.84
N THR A 29 -4.00 -3.65 7.77
CA THR A 29 -4.55 -2.29 7.87
C THR A 29 -5.89 -2.20 7.18
N ASN A 30 -6.90 -1.65 7.87
CA ASN A 30 -8.13 -1.26 7.20
C ASN A 30 -7.88 0.02 6.39
N LEU A 31 -7.84 -0.11 5.06
CA LEU A 31 -7.50 1.00 4.17
C LEU A 31 -8.56 2.11 4.16
N THR A 32 -9.81 1.83 4.57
CA THR A 32 -10.87 2.84 4.65
C THR A 32 -10.70 3.81 5.82
N ASP A 33 -9.93 3.41 6.83
CA ASP A 33 -9.75 4.18 8.07
C ASP A 33 -8.48 5.03 8.02
N LEU A 34 -7.74 4.99 6.91
CA LEU A 34 -6.53 5.78 6.72
C LEU A 34 -6.87 7.26 6.57
N VAL A 35 -6.13 8.09 7.32
CA VAL A 35 -6.22 9.54 7.23
C VAL A 35 -5.45 10.02 6.01
N ASP A 36 -5.98 11.05 5.36
CA ASP A 36 -5.34 11.76 4.26
C ASP A 36 -3.92 12.22 4.65
N GLY A 37 -2.94 11.97 3.77
CA GLY A 37 -1.54 12.33 3.95
C GLY A 37 -0.58 11.15 4.02
N LYS A 38 0.61 11.39 4.58
CA LYS A 38 1.70 10.41 4.64
C LYS A 38 1.47 9.42 5.78
N VAL A 39 1.54 8.14 5.45
CA VAL A 39 1.54 7.01 6.38
C VAL A 39 2.92 6.36 6.35
N ASP A 40 3.60 6.36 7.49
CA ASP A 40 4.89 5.68 7.65
C ASP A 40 4.67 4.17 7.85
N ILE A 41 5.43 3.34 7.13
CA ILE A 41 5.31 1.86 7.15
C ILE A 41 6.62 1.22 7.65
N ASP A 42 7.77 1.65 7.13
CA ASP A 42 9.09 1.10 7.47
C ASP A 42 10.17 2.21 7.51
N GLY A 43 9.87 3.31 8.21
CA GLY A 43 10.77 4.44 8.39
C GLY A 43 11.11 5.12 7.07
N GLU A 44 12.41 5.24 6.78
CA GLU A 44 12.87 5.88 5.54
C GLU A 44 12.71 5.01 4.28
N ASN A 45 12.42 3.71 4.44
CA ASN A 45 12.42 2.77 3.32
C ASN A 45 11.04 2.61 2.65
N VAL A 46 9.96 2.72 3.41
CA VAL A 46 8.59 2.48 2.92
C VAL A 46 7.62 3.43 3.58
N PHE A 47 6.84 4.14 2.76
CA PHE A 47 5.70 4.95 3.18
C PHE A 47 4.60 4.87 2.12
N ALA A 48 3.37 5.17 2.54
CA ALA A 48 2.23 5.37 1.64
C ALA A 48 1.78 6.83 1.72
N ASN A 49 1.27 7.36 0.61
CA ASN A 49 0.47 8.58 0.63
C ASN A 49 -0.97 8.16 0.40
N CYS A 50 -1.82 8.35 1.41
CA CYS A 50 -3.25 8.17 1.30
C CYS A 50 -3.86 9.49 0.85
N MET A 51 -4.76 9.45 -0.13
CA MET A 51 -5.49 10.63 -0.57
C MET A 51 -6.93 10.29 -0.88
N ILE A 52 -7.84 11.17 -0.47
CA ILE A 52 -9.24 11.09 -0.90
C ILE A 52 -9.38 11.89 -2.18
N TYR A 53 -9.70 11.21 -3.27
CA TYR A 53 -9.92 11.81 -4.56
C TYR A 53 -11.30 11.46 -5.07
N LEU A 54 -12.12 12.49 -5.30
CA LEU A 54 -13.35 12.33 -6.06
C LEU A 54 -12.95 12.38 -7.53
N ALA A 55 -13.03 11.25 -8.23
CA ALA A 55 -12.77 11.24 -9.66
C ALA A 55 -13.74 12.21 -10.35
N ASP A 56 -13.19 13.14 -11.14
CA ASP A 56 -13.87 14.25 -11.81
C ASP A 56 -14.81 13.78 -12.94
N GLY A 57 -15.29 12.54 -12.88
CA GLY A 57 -16.00 11.79 -13.92
C GLY A 57 -16.75 12.73 -14.86
N VAL A 58 -16.22 12.85 -16.08
CA VAL A 58 -17.02 13.34 -17.20
C VAL A 58 -18.19 12.38 -17.38
#